data_AF-A0A2E6EN18-F1
#
_entry.id   AF-A0A2E6EN18-F1
#
_cell.length_a   1.000
_cell.length_b   1.000
_cell.length_c   1.000
_cell.angle_alpha   90.00
_cell.angle_beta   90.00
_cell.angle_gamma   90.00
#
_symmetry.space_group_name_H-M   'P 1'
#
loop_
_entity.id
_entity.type
_entity.pdbx_description
1 polymer ?
#
loop_
_entity_poly.entity_id
_entity_poly.type
_entity_poly.pdbx_seq_one_letter_code
_entity_poly.pdbx_strand_id
1 'polypeptide(L)'
;MLGRSYTHHQWEELCNRCAECCFESEWVGGRWVSTDVPCRYLDLETRNCKVYGARFEAEPQCNKVDPSAVLRGMLPESCSYVEELQDIIAEDWDGEDPRNWKKARRSRRAKGKDPACSGRKRR
;
A
#
# COMPACT_ATOMS: atom_id res chain seq x y z
N MET A 1 10.27 8.14 -5.75
CA MET A 1 9.18 8.39 -4.80
C MET A 1 7.93 8.13 -5.61
N LEU A 2 7.17 7.11 -5.24
CA LEU A 2 5.94 6.71 -5.93
C LEU A 2 5.02 7.93 -6.08
N GLY A 3 4.45 8.12 -7.27
CA GLY A 3 3.89 9.40 -7.73
C GLY A 3 2.62 9.91 -7.05
N ARG A 4 1.96 9.12 -6.19
CA ARG A 4 0.73 9.51 -5.49
C ARG A 4 1.00 9.75 -4.00
N SER A 5 0.52 10.87 -3.48
CA SER A 5 0.61 11.24 -2.06
C SER A 5 -0.78 11.33 -1.47
N TYR A 6 -1.01 10.64 -0.35
CA TYR A 6 -2.27 10.63 0.38
C TYR A 6 -2.15 11.39 1.70
N THR A 7 -3.15 12.21 2.02
CA THR A 7 -3.37 12.60 3.43
C THR A 7 -3.93 11.41 4.21
N HIS A 8 -3.87 11.47 5.55
CA HIS A 8 -4.46 10.43 6.38
C HIS A 8 -5.95 10.20 6.06
N HIS A 9 -6.72 11.28 5.87
CA HIS A 9 -8.14 11.17 5.54
C HIS A 9 -8.37 10.48 4.20
N GLN A 10 -7.66 10.90 3.16
CA GLN A 10 -7.79 10.30 1.82
C GLN A 10 -7.41 8.83 1.81
N TRP A 11 -6.40 8.44 2.60
CA TRP A 11 -6.06 7.04 2.77
C TRP A 11 -7.19 6.26 3.45
N GLU A 12 -7.75 6.79 4.53
CA GLU A 12 -8.87 6.16 5.24
C GLU A 12 -10.13 6.02 4.36
N GLU A 13 -10.38 6.95 3.44
CA GLU A 13 -11.49 6.88 2.47
C GLU A 13 -11.37 5.71 1.49
N LEU A 14 -10.17 5.15 1.28
CA LEU A 14 -9.99 3.98 0.44
C LEU A 14 -10.65 2.73 1.03
N CYS A 15 -10.96 2.71 2.32
CA CYS A 15 -11.52 1.54 3.00
C CYS A 15 -12.84 1.08 2.35
N ASN A 16 -12.82 -0.06 1.68
CA ASN A 16 -13.99 -0.69 1.06
C ASN A 16 -14.85 -1.50 2.05
N ARG A 17 -14.56 -1.41 3.36
CA ARG A 17 -15.25 -2.15 4.43
C ARG A 17 -15.24 -3.67 4.25
N CYS A 18 -14.14 -4.21 3.72
CA CYS A 18 -13.96 -5.66 3.57
C CYS A 18 -13.84 -6.44 4.89
N ALA A 19 -13.75 -5.78 6.06
CA ALA A 19 -13.53 -6.36 7.39
C ALA A 19 -12.19 -7.08 7.63
N GLU A 20 -11.33 -7.26 6.63
CA GLU A 20 -10.09 -8.06 6.76
C GLU A 20 -9.15 -7.52 7.85
N CYS A 21 -9.03 -6.19 7.98
CA CYS A 21 -8.23 -5.58 9.05
C CYS A 21 -8.85 -5.68 10.45
N CYS A 22 -10.13 -6.07 10.55
CA CYS A 22 -10.86 -6.20 11.81
C CYS A 22 -10.70 -7.60 12.45
N PHE A 23 -10.04 -8.53 11.77
CA PHE A 23 -9.66 -9.82 12.36
C PHE A 23 -8.26 -9.73 12.97
N GLU A 24 -8.01 -10.55 13.99
CA GLU A 24 -6.67 -10.65 14.57
C GLU A 24 -5.70 -11.20 13.53
N SER A 25 -4.52 -10.59 13.42
CA SER A 25 -3.46 -11.00 12.51
C SER A 25 -2.21 -11.37 13.29
N GLU A 26 -1.59 -12.47 12.92
CA GLU A 26 -0.40 -13.00 13.58
C GLU A 26 0.76 -13.19 12.59
N TRP A 27 1.98 -13.03 13.09
CA TRP A 27 3.19 -13.28 12.31
C TRP A 27 3.67 -14.72 12.50
N VAL A 28 3.40 -15.57 11.51
CA VAL A 28 3.70 -17.01 11.56
C VAL A 28 4.56 -17.39 10.37
N GLY A 29 5.73 -17.99 10.65
CA GLY A 29 6.60 -18.54 9.60
C GLY A 29 7.12 -17.51 8.59
N GLY A 30 7.25 -16.23 8.99
CA GLY A 30 7.78 -15.18 8.13
C GLY A 30 6.73 -14.46 7.28
N ARG A 31 5.44 -14.65 7.56
CA ARG A 31 4.33 -13.93 6.91
C ARG A 31 3.24 -13.57 7.92
N TRP A 32 2.45 -12.55 7.59
CA TRP A 32 1.21 -12.27 8.30
C TRP A 32 0.13 -13.27 7.88
N VAL A 33 -0.65 -13.73 8.85
CA VAL A 33 -1.81 -14.60 8.66
C VAL A 33 -2.96 -14.01 9.45
N SER A 34 -4.10 -13.80 8.77
CA SER A 34 -5.34 -13.44 9.44
C SER A 34 -5.95 -14.67 10.10
N THR A 35 -6.45 -14.51 11.32
CA THR A 35 -7.13 -15.56 12.08
C THR A 35 -8.65 -15.41 11.94
N ASP A 36 -9.41 -16.42 12.37
CA ASP A 36 -10.88 -16.35 12.41
C ASP A 36 -11.42 -15.61 13.65
N VAL A 37 -10.57 -14.91 14.41
CA VAL A 37 -10.97 -14.18 15.62
C VAL A 37 -11.31 -12.73 15.26
N PRO A 38 -12.59 -12.31 15.31
CA PRO A 38 -12.98 -10.96 14.98
C PRO A 38 -12.76 -10.01 16.17
N CYS A 39 -12.44 -8.75 15.86
CA CYS A 39 -12.49 -7.66 16.83
C CYS A 39 -13.91 -7.53 17.41
N ARG A 40 -14.00 -7.24 18.71
CA ARG A 40 -15.27 -7.01 19.43
C ARG A 40 -16.18 -5.92 18.84
N TYR A 41 -15.63 -5.02 18.02
CA TYR A 41 -16.36 -3.92 17.37
C TYR A 41 -16.73 -4.20 15.91
N LEU A 42 -16.36 -5.37 15.39
CA LEU A 42 -16.79 -5.82 14.07
C LEU A 42 -18.25 -6.27 14.12
N ASP A 43 -19.06 -5.74 13.21
CA ASP A 43 -20.37 -6.28 12.91
C ASP A 43 -20.23 -7.41 11.87
N LEU A 44 -20.47 -8.66 12.28
CA LEU A 44 -20.28 -9.82 11.40
C LEU A 44 -21.32 -9.92 10.28
N GLU A 45 -22.51 -9.34 10.46
CA GLU A 45 -23.56 -9.36 9.43
C GLU A 45 -23.26 -8.34 8.33
N THR A 46 -22.89 -7.12 8.72
CA THR A 46 -22.64 -6.02 7.77
C THR A 46 -21.17 -5.89 7.35
N ARG A 47 -20.27 -6.64 7.98
CA ARG A 47 -18.80 -6.55 7.84
C ARG A 47 -18.23 -5.15 8.15
N ASN A 48 -18.96 -4.34 8.93
CA ASN A 48 -18.56 -2.97 9.25
C ASN A 48 -17.99 -2.85 10.66
N CYS A 49 -16.93 -2.07 10.81
CA CYS A 49 -16.49 -1.63 12.14
C CYS A 49 -17.47 -0.59 12.69
N LYS A 50 -18.07 -0.88 13.85
CA LYS A 50 -19.08 0.00 14.49
C LYS A 50 -18.50 1.33 14.98
N VAL A 51 -17.18 1.39 15.16
CA VAL A 51 -16.46 2.53 15.75
C VAL A 51 -15.31 3.00 14.86
N TYR A 52 -15.38 2.82 13.53
CA TYR A 52 -14.26 3.02 12.62
C TYR A 52 -13.49 4.35 12.79
N GLY A 53 -14.22 5.46 12.99
CA GLY A 53 -13.63 6.79 13.17
C GLY A 53 -12.91 7.00 14.51
N ALA A 54 -13.28 6.24 15.54
CA ALA A 54 -12.68 6.28 16.88
C ALA A 54 -12.04 4.94 17.26
N ARG A 55 -11.68 4.11 16.28
CA ARG A 55 -11.29 2.71 16.50
C ARG A 55 -10.03 2.55 17.34
N PHE A 56 -9.10 3.51 17.26
CA PHE A 56 -7.88 3.50 18.07
C PHE A 56 -8.11 3.99 19.50
N GLU A 57 -9.21 4.70 19.76
CA GLU A 57 -9.64 5.04 21.12
C GLU A 57 -10.38 3.87 21.77
N ALA A 58 -11.22 3.18 20.99
CA ALA A 58 -12.00 2.03 21.44
C ALA A 58 -11.16 0.75 21.59
N GLU A 59 -10.22 0.51 20.68
CA GLU A 59 -9.28 -0.61 20.68
C GLU A 59 -7.86 -0.11 20.39
N PRO A 60 -7.04 0.14 21.43
CA PRO A 60 -5.68 0.64 21.26
C PRO A 60 -4.78 -0.27 20.42
N GLN A 61 -5.11 -1.57 20.33
CA GLN A 61 -4.38 -2.54 19.50
C GLN A 61 -4.95 -2.69 18.09
N CYS A 62 -5.89 -1.83 17.68
CA CYS A 62 -6.49 -1.90 16.35
C CYS A 62 -5.41 -1.83 15.26
N ASN A 63 -5.55 -2.68 14.24
CA ASN A 63 -4.63 -2.75 13.12
C ASN A 63 -4.60 -1.40 12.38
N LYS A 64 -3.47 -0.69 12.50
CA LYS A 64 -3.22 0.51 11.71
C LYS A 64 -2.78 0.11 10.30
N VAL A 65 -3.72 0.19 9.36
CA VAL A 65 -3.44 -0.07 7.94
C VAL A 65 -2.77 1.15 7.34
N ASP A 66 -1.44 1.17 7.35
CA ASP A 66 -0.63 2.13 6.60
C ASP A 66 0.01 1.45 5.36
N PRO A 67 0.55 2.20 4.38
CA PRO A 67 1.18 1.59 3.20
C PRO A 67 2.29 0.59 3.53
N SER A 68 3.01 0.75 4.64
CA SER A 68 4.03 -0.20 5.07
C SER A 68 3.42 -1.50 5.59
N ALA A 69 2.28 -1.44 6.28
CA ALA A 69 1.53 -2.62 6.70
C ALA A 69 1.00 -3.42 5.50
N VAL A 70 0.49 -2.72 4.47
CA VAL A 70 0.03 -3.32 3.22
C VAL A 70 1.20 -4.01 2.48
N LEU A 71 2.35 -3.34 2.35
CA LEU A 71 3.56 -3.91 1.74
C LEU A 71 4.07 -5.16 2.46
N ARG A 72 3.83 -5.28 3.78
CA ARG A 72 4.19 -6.47 4.55
C ARG A 72 3.26 -7.67 4.31
N GLY A 73 2.19 -7.51 3.52
CA GLY A 73 1.25 -8.57 3.20
C GLY A 73 0.27 -8.89 4.33
N MET A 74 -0.09 -7.89 5.14
CA MET A 74 -1.06 -8.06 6.24
C MET A 74 -2.48 -8.31 5.75
N LEU A 75 -2.81 -7.87 4.53
CA LEU A 75 -4.16 -7.88 3.96
C LEU A 75 -4.21 -8.69 2.67
N PRO A 76 -5.35 -9.30 2.33
CA PRO A 76 -5.52 -10.04 1.08
C PRO A 76 -5.55 -9.10 -0.13
N GLU A 77 -5.29 -9.66 -1.31
CA GLU A 77 -5.25 -8.92 -2.58
C GLU A 77 -6.57 -8.21 -2.93
N SER A 78 -7.71 -8.72 -2.43
CA SER A 78 -9.03 -8.11 -2.63
C SER A 78 -9.30 -6.88 -1.74
N CYS A 79 -8.34 -6.48 -0.91
CA CYS A 79 -8.47 -5.27 -0.09
C CYS A 79 -8.12 -4.04 -0.93
N SER A 80 -8.97 -3.02 -0.91
CA SER A 80 -8.77 -1.79 -1.70
C SER A 80 -7.45 -1.06 -1.38
N TYR A 81 -6.94 -1.19 -0.16
CA TYR A 81 -5.60 -0.70 0.20
C TYR A 81 -4.47 -1.40 -0.56
N VAL A 82 -4.62 -2.71 -0.79
CA VAL A 82 -3.67 -3.52 -1.56
C VAL A 82 -3.79 -3.18 -3.03
N GLU A 83 -5.02 -3.11 -3.56
CA GLU A 83 -5.29 -2.75 -4.96
C GLU A 83 -4.70 -1.37 -5.31
N GLU A 84 -4.98 -0.34 -4.51
CA GLU A 84 -4.44 1.01 -4.74
C GLU A 84 -2.91 1.03 -4.70
N LEU A 85 -2.30 0.28 -3.80
CA LEU A 85 -0.84 0.19 -3.73
C LEU A 85 -0.24 -0.55 -4.94
N GLN A 86 -0.90 -1.61 -5.41
CA GLN A 86 -0.50 -2.31 -6.62
C GLN A 86 -0.59 -1.39 -7.84
N ASP A 87 -1.64 -0.59 -7.95
CA ASP A 87 -1.81 0.40 -9.01
C ASP A 87 -0.69 1.46 -8.98
N ILE A 88 -0.36 1.99 -7.80
CA ILE A 88 0.75 2.93 -7.63
C ILE A 88 2.09 2.32 -8.07
N ILE A 89 2.34 1.05 -7.71
CA ILE A 89 3.56 0.34 -8.11
C ILE A 89 3.57 0.12 -9.62
N ALA A 90 2.44 -0.28 -10.20
CA ALA A 90 2.31 -0.52 -11.64
C ALA A 90 2.50 0.76 -12.46
N GLU A 91 1.99 1.90 -11.98
CA GLU A 91 2.15 3.21 -12.61
C GLU A 91 3.61 3.72 -12.56
N ASP A 92 4.31 3.49 -11.44
CA ASP A 92 5.71 3.89 -11.29
C ASP A 92 6.66 2.96 -12.06
N TRP A 93 6.23 1.73 -12.33
CA TRP A 93 7.04 0.74 -13.05
C TRP A 93 7.24 1.15 -14.52
N ASP A 94 8.44 1.64 -14.83
CA ASP A 94 8.85 2.04 -16.18
C ASP A 94 9.12 0.86 -17.14
N GLY A 95 8.92 -0.37 -16.69
CA GLY A 95 9.16 -1.58 -17.48
C GLY A 95 10.63 -1.98 -17.58
N GLU A 96 11.56 -1.27 -16.91
CA GLU A 96 13.00 -1.55 -17.01
C GLU A 96 13.46 -2.53 -15.92
N ASP A 97 13.90 -3.74 -16.33
CA ASP A 97 14.55 -4.69 -15.41
C ASP A 97 15.80 -4.04 -14.79
N PRO A 98 15.86 -3.87 -13.45
CA PRO A 98 17.00 -3.24 -12.75
C PRO A 98 18.33 -3.95 -13.02
N ARG A 99 18.31 -5.25 -13.33
CA ARG A 99 19.50 -6.05 -13.67
C ARG A 99 20.07 -5.71 -15.04
N ASN A 100 19.30 -5.01 -15.87
CA ASN A 100 19.67 -4.60 -17.23
C ASN A 100 19.89 -3.07 -17.35
N TRP A 101 20.39 -2.43 -16.29
CA TRP A 101 20.60 -0.98 -16.20
C TRP A 101 21.43 -0.38 -17.36
N LYS A 102 22.35 -1.16 -17.96
CA LYS A 102 23.17 -0.69 -19.09
C LYS A 102 22.35 -0.53 -20.38
N LYS A 103 21.37 -1.40 -20.66
CA LYS A 103 20.45 -1.23 -21.81
C LYS A 103 19.43 -0.13 -21.52
N ALA A 104 18.88 -0.11 -20.31
CA ALA A 104 18.02 0.94 -19.77
C ALA A 104 18.64 2.36 -19.89
N ARG A 105 19.94 2.51 -19.61
CA ARG A 105 20.63 3.81 -19.77
C ARG A 105 20.75 4.25 -21.24
N ARG A 106 20.91 3.31 -22.19
CA ARG A 106 20.90 3.61 -23.63
C ARG A 106 19.50 3.99 -24.11
N SER A 107 18.45 3.31 -23.65
CA SER A 107 17.06 3.68 -23.97
C SER A 107 16.68 5.04 -23.40
N ARG A 108 17.09 5.37 -22.16
CA ARG A 108 16.87 6.70 -21.55
C ARG A 108 17.57 7.82 -22.31
N ARG A 109 18.82 7.60 -22.73
CA ARG A 109 19.56 8.56 -23.58
C ARG A 109 18.94 8.74 -24.97
N ALA A 110 18.37 7.68 -25.54
CA ALA A 110 17.68 7.73 -26.84
C ALA A 110 16.28 8.37 -26.76
N LYS A 111 15.58 8.22 -25.63
CA LYS A 111 14.22 8.75 -25.39
C LYS A 111 14.21 10.13 -24.69
N GLY A 112 15.37 10.74 -24.44
CA GLY A 112 15.48 12.05 -23.78
C GLY A 112 15.02 12.10 -22.32
N LYS A 113 14.78 10.96 -21.68
CA LYS A 113 14.34 10.82 -20.27
C LYS A 113 15.51 10.52 -19.33
N ASP A 114 16.68 11.09 -19.60
CA ASP A 114 17.85 10.94 -18.73
C ASP A 114 17.89 12.11 -17.73
N PRO A 115 17.59 11.87 -16.44
CA PRO A 115 17.61 12.93 -15.42
C PRO A 115 19.02 13.49 -15.17
N ALA A 116 20.08 12.85 -15.68
CA ALA A 116 21.45 13.36 -15.57
C ALA A 116 21.76 14.56 -16.49
N CYS A 117 20.84 14.95 -17.37
CA CYS A 117 21.05 16.06 -18.31
C CYS A 117 20.15 17.29 -18.05
N SER A 118 19.49 17.40 -16.90
CA SER A 118 18.88 18.66 -16.47
C SER A 118 19.93 19.51 -15.73
N GLY A 119 20.73 20.26 -16.48
CA GLY A 119 21.57 21.32 -15.90
C GLY A 119 23.07 21.16 -16.12
N ARG A 120 23.54 21.43 -17.34
CA ARG A 120 24.86 22.04 -17.53
C ARG A 120 24.77 23.00 -18.72
N LYS A 121 24.34 24.25 -18.45
CA LYS A 121 24.46 25.35 -19.41
C LYS A 121 25.94 25.43 -19.80
N ARG A 122 26.25 25.13 -21.06
CA ARG A 122 27.58 25.38 -21.61
C ARG A 122 27.78 26.89 -21.62
N ARG A 123 28.84 27.34 -20.97
CA ARG A 123 29.38 28.70 -21.09
C ARG A 123 29.96 28.88 -22.49
#